data_AF-A0A815FAF2-F1
#
_entry.id   AF-A0A815FAF2-F1
#
_cell.length_a   1.000
_cell.length_b   1.000
_cell.length_c   1.000
_cell.angle_alpha   90.00
_cell.angle_beta   90.00
_cell.angle_gamma   90.00
#
_symmetry.space_group_name_H-M   'P 1'
#
loop_
_entity.id
_entity.type
_entity.pdbx_description
1 polymer ?
#
loop_
_entity_poly.entity_id
_entity_poly.type
_entity_poly.pdbx_seq_one_letter_code
_entity_poly.pdbx_strand_id
1 'polypeptide(L)'
;MAGNKIDTLVATWNTAAKLSLTGEQEEKLKALFNDAAERVRARRAAGKKLVEDVNKAVEANDNATTEQLLVKLREGLRQAGESRERFLDEFDKVLRAEQRGRFLLYVVQRAKESGKPVEQLIDSLLAQDGDN
;
A
#
# COMPACT_ATOMS: atom_id res chain seq x y z
N MET A 1 14.22 -0.08 12.29
CA MET A 1 13.26 -0.71 13.21
C MET A 1 11.84 -0.53 12.66
N ALA A 2 11.42 -1.36 11.70
CA ALA A 2 10.12 -1.25 11.04
C ALA A 2 8.96 -1.96 11.80
N GLY A 3 9.28 -2.84 12.76
CA GLY A 3 8.29 -3.66 13.47
C GLY A 3 7.26 -2.89 14.30
N ASN A 4 7.63 -1.76 14.90
CA ASN A 4 6.77 -1.10 15.91
C ASN A 4 5.51 -0.41 15.32
N LYS A 5 5.53 -0.01 14.05
CA LYS A 5 4.44 0.78 13.44
C LYS A 5 3.29 -0.08 12.94
N ILE A 6 3.57 -1.24 12.33
CA ILE A 6 2.55 -2.16 11.84
C ILE A 6 1.81 -2.81 13.01
N ASP A 7 2.53 -3.16 14.09
CA ASP A 7 1.92 -3.61 15.34
C ASP A 7 0.95 -2.56 15.91
N THR A 8 1.39 -1.30 15.97
CA THR A 8 0.54 -0.18 16.42
C THR A 8 -0.67 0.02 15.52
N LEU A 9 -0.51 -0.11 14.19
CA LEU A 9 -1.60 0.02 13.22
C LEU A 9 -2.68 -1.04 13.45
N VAL A 10 -2.29 -2.31 13.50
CA VAL A 10 -3.21 -3.44 13.69
C VAL A 10 -3.91 -3.34 15.05
N ALA A 11 -3.18 -3.00 16.12
CA ALA A 11 -3.75 -2.78 17.44
C ALA A 11 -4.74 -1.60 17.46
N THR A 12 -4.41 -0.50 16.78
CA THR A 12 -5.29 0.67 16.66
C THR A 12 -6.57 0.31 15.94
N TRP A 13 -6.51 -0.49 14.87
CA TRP A 13 -7.69 -0.90 14.13
C TRP A 13 -8.55 -1.88 14.92
N ASN A 14 -7.91 -2.85 15.57
CA ASN A 14 -8.63 -3.80 16.41
C ASN A 14 -9.45 -3.06 17.48
N THR A 15 -8.85 -2.04 18.10
CA THR A 15 -9.47 -1.22 19.14
C THR A 15 -10.49 -0.23 18.58
N ALA A 16 -10.11 0.59 17.59
CA ALA A 16 -10.92 1.68 17.08
C ALA A 16 -12.12 1.20 16.26
N ALA A 17 -11.95 0.15 15.47
CA ALA A 17 -13.03 -0.48 14.70
C ALA A 17 -13.72 -1.62 15.47
N LYS A 18 -13.32 -1.88 16.73
CA LYS A 18 -13.89 -2.93 17.60
C LYS A 18 -14.01 -4.27 16.87
N LEU A 19 -12.90 -4.70 16.24
CA LEU A 19 -12.89 -5.87 15.36
C LEU A 19 -12.82 -7.19 16.11
N SER A 20 -12.33 -7.16 17.37
CA SER A 20 -12.11 -8.35 18.19
C SER A 20 -11.31 -9.42 17.44
N LEU A 21 -10.21 -9.01 16.83
CA LEU A 21 -9.31 -9.91 16.09
C LEU A 21 -8.74 -10.97 17.03
N THR A 22 -8.63 -12.21 16.54
CA THR A 22 -7.84 -13.23 17.22
C THR A 22 -6.35 -12.96 17.04
N GLY A 23 -5.49 -13.51 17.91
CA GLY A 23 -4.04 -13.38 17.74
C GLY A 23 -3.55 -13.89 16.38
N GLU A 24 -4.17 -14.95 15.85
CA GLU A 24 -3.86 -15.44 14.50
C GLU A 24 -4.26 -14.45 13.39
N GLN A 25 -5.42 -13.78 13.53
CA GLN A 25 -5.85 -12.75 12.58
C GLN A 25 -4.92 -11.53 12.63
N GLU A 26 -4.48 -11.12 13.82
CA GLU A 26 -3.53 -10.03 13.98
C GLU A 26 -2.19 -10.35 13.28
N GLU A 27 -1.63 -11.53 13.52
CA GLU A 27 -0.37 -11.94 12.89
C GLU A 27 -0.48 -12.04 11.36
N LYS A 28 -1.60 -12.57 10.84
CA LYS A 28 -1.87 -12.61 9.40
C LYS A 28 -1.97 -11.21 8.79
N LEU A 29 -2.66 -10.28 9.46
CA LEU A 29 -2.74 -8.89 9.00
C LEU A 29 -1.38 -8.22 9.04
N LYS A 30 -0.59 -8.40 10.10
CA LYS A 30 0.77 -7.85 10.18
C LYS A 30 1.66 -8.36 9.05
N ALA A 31 1.60 -9.66 8.74
CA ALA A 31 2.35 -10.24 7.63
C ALA A 31 1.92 -9.63 6.27
N LEU A 32 0.62 -9.47 6.05
CA LEU A 32 0.09 -8.83 4.84
C LEU A 32 0.52 -7.36 4.72
N PHE A 33 0.50 -6.59 5.82
CA PHE A 33 0.96 -5.21 5.84
C PHE A 33 2.47 -5.09 5.60
N ASN A 34 3.27 -5.98 6.19
CA ASN A 34 4.72 -6.02 5.95
C ASN A 34 5.04 -6.30 4.47
N ASP A 35 4.42 -7.32 3.86
CA ASP A 35 4.63 -7.65 2.44
C ASP A 35 4.19 -6.49 1.52
N ALA A 36 3.04 -5.86 1.82
CA ALA A 36 2.59 -4.67 1.08
C ALA A 36 3.56 -3.49 1.21
N ALA A 37 4.04 -3.19 2.42
CA ALA A 37 4.97 -2.11 2.68
C ALA A 37 6.33 -2.33 2.00
N GLU A 38 6.86 -3.56 2.05
CA GLU A 38 8.09 -3.94 1.34
C GLU A 38 7.94 -3.79 -0.17
N ARG A 39 6.82 -4.21 -0.75
CA ARG A 39 6.53 -4.02 -2.18
C ARG A 39 6.44 -2.54 -2.54
N VAL A 40 5.79 -1.72 -1.72
CA VAL A 40 5.70 -0.26 -1.95
C VAL A 40 7.09 0.38 -1.90
N ARG A 41 7.92 0.03 -0.91
CA ARG A 41 9.31 0.52 -0.80
C ARG A 41 10.16 0.11 -2.01
N ALA A 42 10.16 -1.17 -2.35
CA ALA A 42 10.90 -1.70 -3.49
C ALA A 42 10.49 -1.00 -4.79
N ARG A 43 9.19 -0.73 -4.98
CA ARG A 43 8.67 0.00 -6.13
C ARG A 43 9.02 1.47 -6.14
N ARG A 44 8.97 2.16 -5.00
CA ARG A 44 9.41 3.57 -4.93
C ARG A 44 10.89 3.70 -5.31
N ALA A 45 11.73 2.80 -4.79
CA ALA A 45 13.16 2.77 -5.13
C ALA A 45 13.38 2.47 -6.63
N ALA A 46 12.70 1.46 -7.17
CA ALA A 46 12.78 1.11 -8.58
C ALA A 46 12.23 2.23 -9.49
N GLY A 47 11.09 2.81 -9.16
CA GLY A 47 10.42 3.86 -9.91
C GLY A 47 11.21 5.17 -9.95
N LYS A 48 11.80 5.59 -8.83
CA LYS A 48 12.66 6.78 -8.78
C LYS A 48 13.85 6.63 -9.74
N LYS A 49 14.55 5.50 -9.67
CA LYS A 49 15.68 5.21 -10.56
C LYS A 49 15.24 5.13 -12.02
N LEU A 50 14.11 4.48 -12.30
CA LEU A 50 13.60 4.34 -13.66
C LEU A 50 13.23 5.70 -14.29
N VAL A 51 12.64 6.61 -13.50
CA VAL A 51 12.33 7.98 -13.95
C VAL A 51 13.61 8.79 -14.21
N GLU A 52 14.61 8.66 -13.34
CA GLU A 52 15.92 9.29 -13.56
C GLU A 52 16.59 8.77 -14.84
N ASP A 53 16.52 7.45 -15.10
CA ASP A 53 17.09 6.82 -16.29
C ASP A 53 16.32 7.22 -17.56
N VAL A 54 14.98 7.37 -17.50
CA VAL A 54 14.17 7.90 -18.62
C VAL A 54 14.58 9.34 -18.93
N ASN A 55 14.71 10.20 -17.92
CA ASN A 55 15.12 11.59 -18.13
C ASN A 55 16.49 11.67 -18.81
N LYS A 56 17.47 10.88 -18.37
CA LYS A 56 18.79 10.82 -19.02
C LYS A 56 18.72 10.34 -20.47
N ALA A 57 17.91 9.33 -20.76
CA ALA A 57 17.74 8.82 -22.12
C ALA A 57 17.07 9.85 -23.05
N VAL A 58 16.09 10.60 -22.53
CA VAL A 58 15.44 11.70 -23.23
C VAL A 58 16.41 12.85 -23.48
N GLU A 59 17.18 13.27 -22.47
CA GLU A 59 18.22 14.31 -22.59
C GLU A 59 19.30 13.93 -23.61
N ALA A 60 19.65 12.64 -23.68
CA ALA A 60 20.59 12.10 -24.66
C ALA A 60 20.00 11.92 -26.07
N ASN A 61 18.71 12.20 -26.29
CA ASN A 61 17.97 11.90 -27.52
C ASN A 61 18.05 10.42 -27.95
N ASP A 62 18.22 9.51 -26.99
CA ASP A 62 18.22 8.07 -27.23
C ASP A 62 16.79 7.53 -27.17
N ASN A 63 16.09 7.65 -28.31
CA ASN A 63 14.70 7.25 -28.44
C ASN A 63 14.49 5.73 -28.24
N ALA A 64 15.47 4.90 -28.60
CA ALA A 64 15.37 3.45 -28.46
C ALA A 64 15.43 3.05 -26.98
N THR A 65 16.37 3.62 -26.22
CA THR A 65 16.47 3.39 -24.77
C THR A 65 15.28 4.00 -24.03
N THR A 66 14.83 5.19 -24.44
CA THR A 66 13.65 5.84 -23.86
C THR A 66 12.42 4.94 -23.95
N GLU A 67 12.13 4.34 -25.12
CA GLU A 67 10.95 3.48 -25.25
C GLU A 67 11.05 2.18 -24.44
N GLN A 68 12.24 1.57 -24.36
CA GLN A 68 12.43 0.41 -23.50
C GLN A 68 12.18 0.73 -22.02
N LEU A 69 12.60 1.91 -21.56
CA LEU A 69 12.39 2.35 -20.19
C LEU A 69 10.92 2.73 -19.93
N LEU A 70 10.22 3.32 -20.90
CA LEU A 70 8.78 3.60 -20.80
C LEU A 70 7.93 2.31 -20.72
N VAL A 71 8.30 1.25 -21.45
CA VAL A 71 7.66 -0.07 -21.32
C VAL A 71 7.81 -0.62 -19.91
N LYS A 72 9.04 -0.58 -19.36
CA LYS A 72 9.31 -1.01 -17.98
C LYS A 72 8.54 -0.17 -16.95
N LEU A 73 8.39 1.13 -17.18
CA LEU A 73 7.61 2.03 -16.32
C LEU A 73 6.13 1.62 -16.31
N ARG A 74 5.55 1.40 -17.49
CA ARG A 74 4.15 0.96 -17.63
C ARG A 74 3.91 -0.41 -17.00
N GLU A 75 4.84 -1.34 -17.16
CA GLU A 75 4.74 -2.66 -16.53
C GLU A 75 4.78 -2.55 -14.99
N GLY A 76 5.68 -1.73 -14.45
CA GLY A 76 5.72 -1.44 -13.01
C GLY A 76 4.43 -0.81 -12.48
N LEU A 77 3.82 0.10 -13.24
CA LEU A 77 2.52 0.70 -12.90
C LEU A 77 1.38 -0.33 -12.91
N ARG A 78 1.34 -1.23 -13.91
CA ARG A 78 0.35 -2.32 -13.97
C ARG A 78 0.48 -3.27 -12.78
N GLN A 79 1.70 -3.72 -12.49
CA GLN A 79 1.97 -4.59 -11.34
C GLN A 79 1.61 -3.91 -10.00
N ALA A 80 1.71 -2.58 -9.93
CA ALA A 80 1.27 -1.81 -8.76
C ALA A 80 -0.25 -1.89 -8.54
N GLY A 81 -1.05 -1.78 -9.62
CA GLY A 81 -2.49 -1.99 -9.58
C GLY A 81 -2.86 -3.41 -9.11
N GLU A 82 -2.29 -4.44 -9.73
CA GLU A 82 -2.58 -5.85 -9.41
C GLU A 82 -2.23 -6.21 -7.95
N SER A 83 -1.14 -5.66 -7.44
CA SER A 83 -0.71 -5.89 -6.06
C SER A 83 -1.63 -5.23 -5.04
N ARG A 84 -2.29 -4.13 -5.40
CA ARG A 84 -3.29 -3.48 -4.54
C ARG A 84 -4.56 -4.32 -4.48
N GLU A 85 -5.03 -4.84 -5.62
CA GLU A 85 -6.18 -5.75 -5.67
C GLU A 85 -5.92 -7.02 -4.87
N ARG A 86 -4.75 -7.65 -5.07
CA ARG A 86 -4.36 -8.85 -4.31
C ARG A 86 -4.31 -8.62 -2.80
N PHE A 87 -3.84 -7.44 -2.37
CA PHE A 87 -3.84 -7.09 -0.94
C PHE A 87 -5.26 -7.02 -0.38
N LEU A 88 -6.21 -6.41 -1.11
CA LEU A 88 -7.61 -6.33 -0.70
C LEU A 88 -8.26 -7.72 -0.65
N ASP A 89 -7.99 -8.58 -1.63
CA ASP A 89 -8.49 -9.96 -1.66
C ASP A 89 -7.98 -10.78 -0.47
N GLU A 90 -6.68 -10.68 -0.15
CA GLU A 90 -6.11 -11.39 1.00
C GLU A 90 -6.59 -10.81 2.33
N PHE A 91 -6.75 -9.49 2.42
CA PHE A 91 -7.34 -8.82 3.58
C PHE A 91 -8.76 -9.33 3.85
N ASP A 92 -9.55 -9.51 2.78
CA ASP A 92 -10.92 -9.99 2.87
C ASP A 92 -11.06 -11.45 3.30
N LYS A 93 -10.03 -12.27 3.03
CA LYS A 93 -9.94 -13.67 3.50
C LYS A 93 -9.61 -13.78 4.98
N VAL A 94 -8.86 -12.81 5.54
CA VAL A 94 -8.48 -12.83 6.96
C VAL A 94 -9.63 -12.44 7.87
N LEU A 95 -10.53 -11.56 7.39
CA LEU A 95 -11.61 -10.99 8.20
C LEU A 95 -12.98 -11.61 7.90
N ARG A 96 -13.75 -11.86 8.97
CA ARG A 96 -15.18 -12.21 8.84
C ARG A 96 -15.96 -11.03 8.25
N ALA A 97 -17.10 -11.31 7.62
CA ALA A 97 -17.94 -10.27 7.00
C ALA A 97 -18.30 -9.13 7.97
N GLU A 98 -18.62 -9.46 9.23
CA GLU A 98 -18.91 -8.47 10.27
C GLU A 98 -17.69 -7.57 10.57
N GLN A 99 -16.49 -8.16 10.65
CA GLN A 99 -15.24 -7.43 10.90
C GLN A 99 -14.90 -6.50 9.72
N ARG A 100 -15.10 -6.97 8.49
CA ARG A 100 -14.96 -6.14 7.28
C ARG A 100 -15.93 -4.96 7.28
N GLY A 101 -17.20 -5.20 7.61
CA GLY A 101 -18.21 -4.14 7.72
C GLY A 101 -17.83 -3.08 8.76
N ARG A 102 -17.39 -3.50 9.95
CA ARG A 102 -16.92 -2.58 11.01
C ARG A 102 -15.69 -1.78 10.56
N PHE A 103 -14.74 -2.43 9.91
CA PHE A 103 -13.55 -1.77 9.37
C PHE A 103 -13.91 -0.73 8.30
N LEU A 104 -14.76 -1.08 7.34
CA LEU A 104 -15.20 -0.16 6.28
C LEU A 104 -15.96 1.04 6.85
N LEU A 105 -16.89 0.81 7.79
CA LEU A 105 -17.60 1.90 8.48
C LEU A 105 -16.62 2.83 9.21
N TYR A 106 -15.61 2.27 9.89
CA TYR A 106 -14.56 3.05 10.53
C TYR A 106 -13.76 3.90 9.52
N VAL A 107 -13.35 3.33 8.39
CA VAL A 107 -12.61 4.05 7.33
C VAL A 107 -13.46 5.18 6.74
N VAL A 108 -14.74 4.92 6.44
CA VAL A 108 -15.67 5.94 5.92
C VAL A 108 -15.91 7.05 6.95
N GLN A 109 -16.04 6.71 8.23
CA GLN A 109 -16.16 7.68 9.32
C GLN A 109 -14.93 8.60 9.37
N ARG A 110 -13.72 8.02 9.34
CA ARG A 110 -12.46 8.76 9.29
C ARG A 110 -12.32 9.66 8.05
N ALA A 111 -12.81 9.20 6.90
CA ALA A 111 -12.84 10.01 5.67
C ALA A 111 -13.74 11.24 5.83
N LYS A 112 -14.93 11.07 6.41
CA LYS A 112 -15.82 12.19 6.72
C LYS A 112 -15.20 13.18 7.72
N GLU A 113 -14.51 12.68 8.74
CA GLU A 113 -13.89 13.52 9.78
C GLU A 113 -12.65 14.27 9.29
N SER A 114 -11.86 13.66 8.41
CA SER A 114 -10.62 14.25 7.88
C SER A 114 -10.80 15.11 6.64
N GLY A 115 -11.97 15.06 6.00
CA GLY A 115 -12.25 15.72 4.72
C GLY A 115 -11.46 15.15 3.54
N LYS A 116 -10.75 14.03 3.72
CA LYS A 116 -9.95 13.38 2.67
C LYS A 116 -10.76 12.27 1.98
N PRO A 117 -10.58 12.07 0.66
CA PRO A 117 -11.09 10.89 -0.03
C PRO A 117 -10.62 9.59 0.64
N VAL A 118 -11.46 8.56 0.62
CA VAL A 118 -11.16 7.25 1.22
C VAL A 118 -9.87 6.66 0.61
N GLU A 119 -9.62 6.85 -0.68
CA GLU A 119 -8.40 6.35 -1.32
C GLU A 119 -7.15 7.03 -0.76
N GLN A 120 -7.20 8.34 -0.48
CA GLN A 120 -6.08 9.05 0.12
C GLN A 120 -5.81 8.63 1.57
N LEU A 121 -6.83 8.23 2.31
CA LEU A 121 -6.66 7.65 3.64
C LEU A 121 -5.97 6.30 3.58
N ILE A 122 -6.43 5.41 2.69
CA ILE A 122 -5.81 4.09 2.48
C ILE A 122 -4.36 4.26 2.02
N ASP A 123 -4.11 5.14 1.04
CA ASP A 123 -2.76 5.40 0.54
C ASP A 123 -1.87 6.05 1.60
N SER A 124 -2.39 6.96 2.43
CA SER A 124 -1.63 7.54 3.57
C SER A 124 -1.27 6.49 4.62
N LEU A 125 -2.16 5.52 4.87
CA LEU A 125 -1.92 4.42 5.80
C LEU A 125 -0.85 3.46 5.28
N LEU A 126 -0.79 3.24 3.96
CA LEU A 126 0.23 2.41 3.30
C LEU A 126 1.54 3.15 3.01
N ALA A 127 1.51 4.48 2.89
CA ALA A 127 2.65 5.32 2.53
C ALA A 127 3.49 5.82 3.72
N GLN A 128 3.04 5.66 4.97
CA GLN A 128 3.74 6.13 6.18
C GLN A 128 5.09 5.43 6.49
N ASP A 129 5.60 4.64 5.54
CA ASP A 129 6.91 3.99 5.57
C ASP A 129 7.97 4.67 4.69
N GLY A 130 7.68 5.87 4.16
CA GLY A 130 8.47 6.48 3.10
C GLY A 130 9.05 7.88 3.30
N ASP A 131 8.89 8.52 4.47
CA ASP A 131 9.59 9.78 4.77
C ASP A 131 10.40 9.64 6.07
N ASN A 132 11.68 9.32 5.88
CA ASN A 132 12.80 9.77 6.69
C ASN A 132 13.95 10.08 5.73
#